data_AF-A0A8J3I0E0-F1
#
_entry.id   AF-A0A8J3I0E0-F1
#
_cell.length_a   1.000
_cell.length_b   1.000
_cell.length_c   1.000
_cell.angle_alpha   90.00
_cell.angle_beta   90.00
_cell.angle_gamma   90.00
#
_symmetry.space_group_name_H-M   'P 1'
#
loop_
_entity.id
_entity.type
_entity.pdbx_description
1 polymer ?
#
loop_
_entity_poly.entity_id
_entity_poly.type
_entity_poly.pdbx_seq_one_letter_code
_entity_poly.pdbx_strand_id
1 'polypeptide(L)'
;MINNVLYEKIRAGKIIQQVVNAHSTLVQFQTASVQGKQRQFAWVNVSFALLQSTIDPASGKRTERLDQDPASGQSRLHHMVVLLVRVPLQDQGANAPMGGTGWLVNTYALDPQGLSVIATNSSV
;
A
#
# COMPACT_ATOMS: atom_id res chain seq x y z
N MET A 1 5.74 -19.51 -2.13
CA MET A 1 6.19 -19.09 -3.47
C MET A 1 5.64 -17.68 -3.70
N ILE A 2 6.48 -16.64 -3.57
CA ILE A 2 6.06 -15.25 -3.81
C ILE A 2 5.88 -15.11 -5.32
N ASN A 3 4.64 -14.91 -5.76
CA ASN A 3 4.31 -14.78 -7.16
C ASN A 3 4.78 -13.41 -7.68
N ASN A 4 5.97 -13.38 -8.29
CA ASN A 4 6.63 -12.13 -8.73
C ASN A 4 6.21 -11.72 -10.17
N VAL A 5 5.02 -12.11 -10.61
CA VAL A 5 4.50 -11.82 -11.97
C VAL A 5 4.51 -10.33 -12.30
N LEU A 6 4.35 -9.44 -11.31
CA LEU A 6 4.47 -8.00 -11.53
C LEU A 6 5.91 -7.59 -11.88
N TYR A 7 6.89 -8.11 -11.15
CA TYR A 7 8.31 -7.83 -11.40
C TYR A 7 8.75 -8.33 -12.79
N GLU A 8 8.36 -9.56 -13.16
CA GLU A 8 8.70 -10.10 -14.48
C GLU A 8 8.01 -9.31 -15.61
N LYS A 9 6.78 -8.84 -15.41
CA LYS A 9 6.10 -7.96 -16.38
C LYS A 9 6.81 -6.62 -16.55
N ILE A 10 7.24 -6.00 -15.45
CA ILE A 10 7.99 -4.73 -15.47
C ILE A 10 9.30 -4.92 -16.23
N ARG A 11 10.04 -5.99 -15.89
CA ARG A 11 11.34 -6.30 -16.48
C ARG A 11 11.25 -6.66 -17.96
N ALA A 12 10.31 -7.52 -18.35
CA ALA A 12 10.14 -7.96 -19.73
C ALA A 12 9.55 -6.87 -20.63
N GLY A 13 8.58 -6.10 -20.13
CA GLY A 13 7.87 -5.08 -20.90
C GLY A 13 8.54 -3.70 -20.92
N LYS A 14 9.71 -3.54 -20.25
CA LYS A 14 10.36 -2.23 -20.01
C LYS A 14 9.36 -1.18 -19.51
N ILE A 15 8.55 -1.58 -18.53
CA ILE A 15 7.44 -0.77 -18.04
C ILE A 15 7.96 0.13 -16.92
N ILE A 16 7.79 1.45 -17.05
CA ILE A 16 7.95 2.38 -15.93
C ILE A 16 6.56 2.64 -15.35
N GLN A 17 6.41 2.48 -14.04
CA GLN A 17 5.14 2.70 -13.35
C GLN A 17 5.25 3.87 -12.37
N GLN A 18 4.20 4.68 -12.33
CA GLN A 18 4.07 5.79 -11.39
C GLN A 18 2.69 5.73 -10.73
N VAL A 19 2.66 5.90 -9.41
CA VAL A 19 1.42 6.04 -8.64
C VAL A 19 0.83 7.42 -8.92
N VAL A 20 -0.44 7.46 -9.31
CA VAL A 20 -1.20 8.69 -9.57
C VAL A 20 -2.57 8.62 -8.89
N ASN A 21 -3.17 9.79 -8.63
CA ASN A 21 -4.50 9.92 -8.04
C ASN A 21 -4.66 9.12 -6.72
N ALA A 22 -3.62 9.12 -5.89
CA ALA A 22 -3.66 8.46 -4.60
C ALA A 22 -4.64 9.17 -3.66
N HIS A 23 -5.55 8.41 -3.07
CA HIS A 23 -6.51 8.88 -2.10
C HIS A 23 -6.47 7.96 -0.87
N SER A 24 -6.30 8.53 0.32
CA SER A 24 -6.26 7.79 1.57
C SER A 24 -7.57 7.89 2.33
N THR A 25 -7.94 6.83 3.02
CA THR A 25 -9.15 6.78 3.84
C THR A 25 -8.88 5.97 5.09
N LEU A 26 -9.19 6.56 6.26
CA LEU A 26 -9.14 5.86 7.54
C LEU A 26 -10.27 4.84 7.56
N VAL A 27 -9.92 3.56 7.60
CA VAL A 27 -10.87 2.45 7.68
C VAL A 27 -11.27 2.22 9.13
N GLN A 28 -10.28 2.17 10.02
CA GLN A 28 -10.51 1.88 11.43
C GLN A 28 -9.45 2.53 12.30
N PHE A 29 -9.88 3.11 13.40
CA PHE A 29 -9.01 3.56 14.48
C PHE A 29 -9.30 2.74 15.74
N GLN A 30 -8.27 2.20 16.37
CA GLN A 30 -8.41 1.37 17.56
C GLN A 30 -7.39 1.77 18.62
N THR A 31 -7.84 1.77 19.87
CA THR A 31 -6.94 1.81 21.03
C THR A 31 -7.00 0.45 21.71
N ALA A 32 -5.84 -0.18 21.94
CA ALA A 32 -5.74 -1.49 22.57
C ALA A 32 -4.60 -1.51 23.60
N SER A 33 -4.79 -2.24 24.70
CA SER A 33 -3.74 -2.50 25.67
C SER A 33 -2.84 -3.62 25.16
N VAL A 34 -1.57 -3.30 24.91
CA VAL A 34 -0.55 -4.27 24.49
C VAL A 34 0.57 -4.24 25.53
N GLN A 35 0.82 -5.37 26.18
CA GLN A 35 1.82 -5.47 27.26
C GLN A 35 1.59 -4.45 28.39
N GLY A 36 0.32 -4.22 28.76
CA GLY A 36 -0.05 -3.28 29.81
C GLY A 36 0.07 -1.79 29.45
N LYS A 37 0.45 -1.46 28.20
CA LYS A 37 0.51 -0.08 27.69
C LYS A 37 -0.60 0.16 26.66
N GLN A 38 -1.26 1.30 26.75
CA GLN A 38 -2.23 1.73 25.74
C GLN A 38 -1.50 2.05 24.43
N ARG A 39 -1.93 1.42 23.34
CA ARG A 39 -1.41 1.62 21.98
C ARG A 39 -2.55 2.04 21.08
N GLN A 40 -2.25 2.92 20.13
CA GLN A 40 -3.21 3.41 19.14
C GLN A 40 -2.79 2.91 17.75
N PHE A 41 -3.76 2.38 17.02
CA PHE A 41 -3.61 1.78 15.71
C PHE A 41 -4.58 2.46 14.75
N ALA A 42 -4.09 2.76 13.55
CA ALA A 42 -4.94 3.25 12.46
C ALA A 42 -4.74 2.39 11.21
N TRP A 43 -5.83 1.82 10.71
CA TRP A 43 -5.88 1.11 9.44
C TRP A 43 -6.27 2.09 8.36
N VAL A 44 -5.39 2.30 7.39
CA VAL A 44 -5.60 3.23 6.29
C VAL A 44 -5.63 2.44 4.99
N ASN A 45 -6.70 2.62 4.21
CA ASN A 45 -6.74 2.17 2.83
C ASN A 45 -6.24 3.32 1.96
N VAL A 46 -5.33 3.02 1.03
CA VAL A 46 -4.86 3.96 0.02
C VAL A 46 -5.26 3.40 -1.33
N SER A 47 -6.24 4.04 -1.96
CA SER A 47 -6.62 3.74 -3.35
C SER A 47 -5.78 4.58 -4.31
N PHE A 48 -5.29 4.00 -5.39
CA PHE A 48 -4.50 4.71 -6.39
C PHE A 48 -4.61 4.07 -7.77
N ALA A 49 -4.29 4.82 -8.81
CA ALA A 49 -4.10 4.28 -10.15
C ALA A 49 -2.60 4.21 -10.48
N LEU A 50 -2.24 3.31 -11.39
CA LEU A 50 -0.88 3.20 -11.91
C LEU A 50 -0.83 3.79 -13.32
N LEU A 51 -0.04 4.84 -13.52
CA LEU A 51 0.33 5.30 -14.85
C LEU A 51 1.51 4.45 -15.34
N GLN A 52 1.37 3.84 -16.50
CA GLN A 52 2.37 2.96 -17.11
C GLN A 52 2.92 3.58 -18.38
N SER A 53 4.23 3.76 -18.41
CA SER A 53 4.99 4.03 -19.64
C SER A 53 5.53 2.71 -20.17
N THR A 54 5.13 2.35 -21.38
CA THR A 54 5.58 1.16 -22.11
C THR A 54 6.36 1.58 -23.35
N ILE A 55 7.44 0.88 -23.66
CA ILE A 55 8.19 1.05 -24.91
C ILE A 55 7.90 -0.16 -25.78
N ASP A 56 7.29 0.05 -26.93
CA ASP A 56 7.13 -1.01 -27.93
C ASP A 56 8.52 -1.40 -28.45
N PRO A 57 8.97 -2.65 -28.26
CA PRO A 57 10.29 -3.08 -28.70
C PRO A 57 10.43 -3.11 -30.22
N ALA A 58 9.34 -3.23 -30.99
CA ALA A 58 9.39 -3.28 -32.45
C ALA A 58 9.51 -1.89 -33.09
N SER A 59 8.76 -0.90 -32.56
CA SER A 59 8.74 0.47 -33.10
C SER A 59 9.59 1.47 -32.31
N GLY A 60 10.04 1.12 -31.10
CA GLY A 60 10.70 2.03 -30.16
C GLY A 60 9.78 3.12 -29.62
N LYS A 61 8.49 3.12 -29.99
CA LYS A 61 7.55 4.15 -29.59
C LYS A 61 7.17 3.98 -28.12
N ARG A 62 7.18 5.08 -27.38
CA ARG A 62 6.70 5.15 -26.00
C ARG A 62 5.21 5.44 -25.98
N THR A 63 4.49 4.71 -25.14
CA THR A 63 3.06 4.92 -24.87
C THR A 63 2.82 5.01 -23.37
N GLU A 64 2.05 6.02 -22.97
CA GLU A 64 1.68 6.24 -21.57
C GLU A 64 0.18 6.03 -21.41
N ARG A 65 -0.20 5.17 -20.48
CA ARG A 65 -1.61 4.87 -20.20
C ARG A 65 -1.79 4.44 -18.76
N LEU A 66 -3.00 4.62 -18.23
CA LEU A 66 -3.36 4.00 -16.97
C LEU A 66 -3.34 2.48 -17.12
N ASP A 67 -2.91 1.79 -16.07
CA ASP A 67 -3.01 0.35 -15.94
C ASP A 67 -4.47 -0.07 -16.13
N GLN A 68 -4.68 -1.08 -16.95
CA GLN A 68 -6.00 -1.56 -17.32
C GLN A 68 -6.14 -3.01 -16.93
N ASP A 69 -7.33 -3.37 -16.47
CA ASP A 69 -7.68 -4.75 -16.26
C ASP A 69 -7.84 -5.48 -17.61
N PRO A 70 -7.07 -6.55 -17.90
CA PRO A 70 -7.09 -7.20 -19.20
C PRO A 70 -8.43 -7.87 -19.53
N ALA A 71 -9.27 -8.18 -18.54
CA ALA A 71 -10.59 -8.77 -18.77
C ALA A 71 -11.65 -7.74 -19.18
N SER A 72 -11.60 -6.53 -18.61
CA SER A 72 -12.63 -5.49 -18.80
C SER A 72 -12.18 -4.30 -19.66
N GLY A 73 -10.87 -4.11 -19.85
CA GLY A 73 -10.29 -2.94 -20.51
C GLY A 73 -10.40 -1.64 -19.70
N GLN A 74 -11.02 -1.68 -18.51
CA GLN A 74 -11.19 -0.52 -17.65
C GLN A 74 -9.92 -0.22 -16.87
N SER A 75 -9.71 1.05 -16.49
CA SER A 75 -8.60 1.43 -15.63
C SER A 75 -8.69 0.72 -14.29
N ARG A 76 -7.61 0.06 -13.89
CA ARG A 76 -7.54 -0.67 -12.63
C ARG A 76 -7.27 0.30 -11.48
N LEU A 77 -8.17 0.28 -10.49
CA LEU A 77 -7.94 0.93 -9.21
C LEU A 77 -7.24 -0.06 -8.26
N HIS A 78 -6.08 0.34 -7.77
CA HIS A 78 -5.28 -0.44 -6.83
C HIS A 78 -5.56 0.03 -5.41
N HIS A 79 -5.41 -0.89 -4.45
CA HIS A 79 -5.58 -0.60 -3.03
C HIS A 79 -4.35 -1.10 -2.25
N MET A 80 -3.88 -0.29 -1.33
CA MET A 80 -2.83 -0.64 -0.37
C MET A 80 -3.35 -0.40 1.04
N VAL A 81 -3.20 -1.41 1.90
CA VAL A 81 -3.53 -1.28 3.32
C VAL A 81 -2.28 -0.94 4.11
N VAL A 82 -2.38 0.13 4.88
CA VAL A 82 -1.31 0.62 5.75
C VAL A 82 -1.78 0.54 7.19
N LEU A 83 -1.01 -0.14 8.03
CA LEU A 83 -1.20 -0.11 9.47
C LEU A 83 -0.24 0.93 10.06
N LEU A 84 -0.81 1.93 10.72
CA LEU A 84 -0.07 2.94 11.44
C LEU A 84 -0.14 2.63 12.94
N VAL A 85 1.02 2.57 13.59
CA VAL A 85 1.12 2.42 15.05
C VAL A 85 1.62 3.72 15.65
N ARG A 86 0.85 4.31 16.57
CA ARG A 86 1.24 5.56 17.21
C ARG A 86 2.32 5.31 18.25
N VAL A 87 3.42 6.06 18.15
CA VAL A 87 4.48 6.06 19.17
C VAL A 87 4.24 7.24 20.13
N PRO A 88 4.00 7.00 21.43
CA PRO A 88 3.85 8.09 22.39
C PRO A 88 5.15 8.90 22.53
N LEU A 89 5.02 10.17 22.89
CA LEU A 89 6.15 11.02 23.31
C LEU A 89 6.66 10.48 24.65
N GLN A 90 7.75 9.73 24.67
CA GLN A 90 8.66 9.57 25.81
C GLN A 90 9.91 8.78 25.38
N ASP A 91 11.08 9.37 25.64
CA ASP A 91 12.44 8.85 25.54
C ASP A 91 12.85 8.17 24.23
N GLN A 92 12.62 8.83 23.09
CA GLN A 92 13.55 8.61 21.99
C GLN A 92 14.86 9.29 22.39
N GLY A 93 15.92 8.51 22.67
CA GLY A 93 17.25 9.04 22.97
C GLY A 93 17.74 10.01 21.88
N ALA A 94 18.91 10.64 22.07
CA ALA A 94 19.40 11.75 21.23
C ALA A 94 19.38 11.53 19.69
N ASN A 95 19.20 10.30 19.21
CA ASN A 95 19.08 9.90 17.81
C ASN A 95 17.66 9.45 17.39
N ALA A 96 16.63 10.05 17.97
CA ALA A 96 15.23 9.91 17.57
C ALA A 96 15.05 10.14 16.05
N PRO A 97 14.71 9.12 15.22
CA PRO A 97 14.67 9.27 13.77
C PRO A 97 13.63 10.29 13.27
N MET A 98 12.63 10.62 14.10
CA MET A 98 11.54 11.54 13.76
C MET A 98 11.14 12.37 15.00
N GLY A 99 11.97 13.33 15.39
CA GLY A 99 11.82 14.17 16.58
C GLY A 99 10.36 14.54 16.91
N GLY A 100 9.83 13.95 17.99
CA GLY A 100 8.51 14.24 18.54
C GLY A 100 7.33 13.63 17.77
N THR A 101 6.69 12.60 18.35
CA THR A 101 5.47 11.92 17.83
C THR A 101 5.52 11.44 16.38
N GLY A 102 5.67 10.14 16.19
CA GLY A 102 5.65 9.50 14.88
C GLY A 102 4.66 8.33 14.80
N TRP A 103 4.24 8.03 13.56
CA TRP A 103 3.56 6.78 13.23
C TRP A 103 4.59 5.83 12.62
N LEU A 104 4.72 4.62 13.17
CA LEU A 104 5.44 3.56 12.48
C LEU A 104 4.53 3.03 11.38
N VAL A 105 5.04 3.02 10.15
CA VAL A 105 4.34 2.58 8.95
C VAL A 105 4.73 1.14 8.67
N ASN A 106 3.76 0.23 8.66
CA ASN A 106 3.96 -1.10 8.09
C ASN A 106 3.02 -1.27 6.89
N THR A 107 3.58 -1.59 5.72
CA THR A 107 2.84 -1.80 4.48
C THR A 107 2.49 -3.28 4.33
N TYR A 108 1.21 -3.61 4.42
CA TYR A 108 0.74 -4.98 4.19
C TYR A 108 0.22 -5.07 2.76
N ALA A 109 0.97 -5.78 1.91
CA ALA A 109 0.68 -6.26 0.55
C ALA A 109 -0.09 -5.32 -0.43
N LEU A 110 0.48 -5.10 -1.62
CA LEU A 110 -0.33 -4.76 -2.79
C LEU A 110 -1.20 -5.98 -3.11
N ASP A 111 -2.52 -5.89 -2.91
CA ASP A 111 -3.38 -7.07 -3.07
C ASP A 111 -3.76 -7.32 -4.55
N PRO A 112 -3.49 -8.52 -5.11
CA PRO A 112 -3.96 -8.89 -6.44
C PRO A 112 -5.45 -9.30 -6.51
N GLN A 113 -6.17 -9.49 -5.39
CA GLN A 113 -7.63 -9.68 -5.40
C GLN A 113 -8.28 -9.08 -4.15
N GLY A 114 -9.35 -8.31 -4.35
CA GLY A 114 -10.07 -7.52 -3.34
C GLY A 114 -10.09 -8.10 -1.92
N LEU A 115 -9.71 -7.23 -0.99
CA LEU A 115 -9.62 -7.45 0.46
C LEU A 115 -10.74 -8.36 0.97
N SER A 116 -10.37 -9.53 1.48
CA SER A 116 -11.29 -10.41 2.21
C SER A 116 -11.69 -9.77 3.54
N VAL A 117 -12.96 -9.93 3.92
CA VAL A 117 -13.48 -9.49 5.22
C VAL A 117 -12.71 -10.22 6.33
N ILE A 118 -12.01 -9.46 7.17
CA ILE A 118 -11.35 -10.00 8.36
C ILE A 118 -12.44 -10.28 9.39
N ALA A 119 -12.71 -11.56 9.66
CA ALA A 119 -13.56 -11.98 10.76
C ALA A 119 -12.90 -11.61 12.09
N THR A 120 -13.50 -10.66 12.83
CA THR A 120 -13.13 -10.38 14.21
C THR A 120 -13.69 -11.49 15.10
N ASN A 121 -12.94 -12.59 15.24
CA ASN A 121 -13.20 -13.53 16.33
C ASN A 121 -12.73 -12.89 17.64
N SER A 122 -13.65 -12.20 18.31
CA SER A 122 -13.52 -11.89 19.73
C SER A 122 -14.00 -13.10 20.52
N SER A 123 -13.08 -14.00 20.86
CA SER A 123 -13.34 -15.00 21.89
C SER A 123 -12.84 -14.44 23.21
N VAL A 124 -13.78 -14.31 24.15
CA VAL A 124 -13.65 -13.87 25.55
C VAL A 124 -12.69 -14.76 26.32
#